data_AF-A0A1S2QR09-F1
#
_entry.id   AF-A0A1S2QR09-F1
#
_cell.length_a   1.000
_cell.length_b   1.000
_cell.length_c   1.000
_cell.angle_alpha   90.00
_cell.angle_beta   90.00
_cell.angle_gamma   90.00
#
_symmetry.space_group_name_H-M   'P 1'
#
loop_
_entity.id
_entity.type
_entity.pdbx_description
1 polymer ?
#
loop_
_entity_poly.entity_id
_entity_poly.type
_entity_poly.pdbx_seq_one_letter_code
_entity_poly.pdbx_strand_id
1 'polypeptide(L)'
;MPKYPLRCDVRRTESTTDLLGHLHRSEPGFDPYLLTAWSPELTAQESVVLPHLALLLDEPIALRKPRTGHTASRRLTWHCAIRNTTGVELGDDDWFELTREVLDATGIEPDADPAACRWVALRNQASGLDIVATVIRQDGRWARLHNDAYFARAACANFAYDHGLDAPG
;
A
#
# COMPACT_ATOMS: atom_id res chain seq x y z
N MET A 1 -12.49 21.86 10.58
CA MET A 1 -11.54 21.23 9.64
C MET A 1 -10.87 20.05 10.32
N PRO A 2 -10.70 18.91 9.63
CA PRO A 2 -10.00 17.78 10.22
C PRO A 2 -8.54 18.14 10.49
N LYS A 3 -8.01 17.75 11.66
CA LYS A 3 -6.60 17.94 12.02
C LYS A 3 -5.64 17.22 11.07
N TYR A 4 -6.14 16.22 10.33
CA TYR A 4 -5.41 15.43 9.35
C TYR A 4 -6.36 15.14 8.17
N PRO A 5 -6.37 15.96 7.11
CA PRO A 5 -7.22 15.77 5.92
C PRO A 5 -7.19 14.34 5.41
N LEU A 6 -5.98 13.79 5.29
CA LEU A 6 -5.72 12.38 5.03
C LEU A 6 -5.14 11.72 6.29
N ARG A 7 -5.93 10.87 6.95
CA ARG A 7 -5.46 10.07 8.08
C ARG A 7 -4.71 8.84 7.56
N CYS A 8 -3.42 8.75 7.88
CA CYS A 8 -2.55 7.65 7.47
C CYS A 8 -2.10 6.81 8.69
N ASP A 9 -2.31 5.49 8.62
CA ASP A 9 -1.90 4.50 9.63
C ASP A 9 -1.06 3.39 8.99
N VAL A 10 0.19 3.26 9.43
CA VAL A 10 1.12 2.22 8.98
C VAL A 10 1.31 1.18 10.06
N ARG A 11 1.16 -0.10 9.71
CA ARG A 11 1.36 -1.24 10.61
C ARG A 11 2.08 -2.40 9.93
N ARG A 12 2.44 -3.41 10.74
CA ARG A 12 2.98 -4.69 10.28
C ARG A 12 2.10 -5.84 10.69
N THR A 13 1.91 -6.81 9.79
CA THR A 13 1.14 -8.04 10.06
C THR A 13 1.97 -9.28 9.73
N GLU A 14 1.60 -10.40 10.34
CA GLU A 14 2.30 -11.68 10.17
C GLU A 14 1.80 -12.51 8.99
N SER A 15 0.61 -12.19 8.47
CA SER A 15 -0.08 -12.94 7.42
C SER A 15 -0.62 -12.00 6.36
N THR A 16 -0.10 -12.12 5.14
CA THR A 16 -0.61 -11.37 3.98
C THR A 16 -2.01 -11.85 3.61
N THR A 17 -2.27 -13.16 3.65
CA THR A 17 -3.58 -13.75 3.36
C THR A 17 -4.67 -13.24 4.30
N ASP A 18 -4.44 -13.25 5.61
CA ASP A 18 -5.44 -12.81 6.59
C ASP A 18 -5.71 -11.31 6.46
N LEU A 19 -4.67 -10.53 6.16
CA LEU A 19 -4.80 -9.10 5.90
C LEU A 19 -5.68 -8.86 4.65
N LEU A 20 -5.38 -9.50 3.52
CA LEU A 20 -6.17 -9.34 2.31
C LEU A 20 -7.63 -9.80 2.49
N GLY A 21 -7.86 -10.90 3.21
CA GLY A 21 -9.22 -11.35 3.56
C GLY A 21 -9.97 -10.39 4.48
N HIS A 22 -9.26 -9.61 5.30
CA HIS A 22 -9.87 -8.51 6.06
C HIS A 22 -10.23 -7.33 5.16
N LEU A 23 -9.30 -6.89 4.30
CA LEU A 23 -9.47 -5.72 3.44
C LEU A 23 -10.49 -5.92 2.32
N HIS A 24 -10.73 -7.16 1.90
CA HIS A 24 -11.76 -7.47 0.91
C HIS A 24 -13.18 -7.28 1.45
N ARG A 25 -13.37 -7.13 2.76
CA ARG A 25 -14.67 -6.72 3.30
C ARG A 25 -14.84 -5.22 3.03
N SER A 26 -15.71 -4.89 2.08
CA SER A 26 -15.98 -3.50 1.71
C SER A 26 -17.03 -2.82 2.59
N GLU A 27 -17.04 -1.50 2.48
CA GLU A 27 -18.21 -0.68 2.81
C GLU A 27 -19.45 -1.22 2.06
N PRO A 28 -20.63 -1.32 2.70
CA PRO A 28 -21.85 -1.70 2.01
C PRO A 28 -22.11 -0.83 0.78
N GLY A 29 -22.27 -1.46 -0.38
CA GLY A 29 -22.49 -0.75 -1.66
C GLY A 29 -21.22 -0.30 -2.38
N PHE A 30 -20.04 -0.71 -1.91
CA PHE A 30 -18.77 -0.53 -2.62
C PHE A 30 -18.20 -1.89 -3.02
N ASP A 31 -17.97 -2.12 -4.31
CA ASP A 31 -17.31 -3.33 -4.78
C ASP A 31 -15.79 -3.16 -4.65
N PRO A 32 -15.07 -3.97 -3.85
CA PRO A 32 -13.65 -3.81 -3.69
C PRO A 32 -12.90 -4.13 -4.99
N TYR A 33 -11.91 -3.30 -5.34
CA TYR A 33 -11.06 -3.48 -6.52
C TYR A 33 -9.60 -3.16 -6.25
N LEU A 34 -8.74 -3.65 -7.14
CA LEU A 34 -7.32 -3.31 -7.18
C LEU A 34 -7.18 -2.03 -8.02
N LEU A 35 -6.78 -0.94 -7.38
CA LEU A 35 -6.52 0.33 -8.07
C LEU A 35 -5.23 0.22 -8.91
N THR A 36 -4.15 -0.21 -8.28
CA THR A 36 -2.86 -0.39 -8.94
C THR A 36 -1.97 -1.40 -8.18
N ALA A 37 -0.90 -1.88 -8.82
CA ALA A 37 0.04 -2.84 -8.24
C ALA A 37 1.43 -2.69 -8.85
N TRP A 38 2.41 -3.36 -8.24
CA TRP A 38 3.79 -3.45 -8.72
C TRP A 38 3.92 -4.07 -10.13
N SER A 39 2.92 -4.84 -10.56
CA SER A 39 2.87 -5.54 -11.86
C SER A 39 1.66 -5.06 -12.65
N PRO A 40 1.86 -4.43 -13.83
CA PRO A 40 0.77 -3.97 -14.69
C PRO A 40 -0.18 -5.10 -15.13
N GLU A 41 0.31 -6.33 -15.18
CA GLU A 41 -0.48 -7.52 -15.54
C GLU A 41 -1.56 -7.83 -14.48
N LEU A 42 -1.33 -7.49 -13.21
CA LEU A 42 -2.32 -7.68 -12.15
C LEU A 42 -3.44 -6.67 -12.22
N THR A 43 -3.16 -5.45 -12.65
CA THR A 43 -4.16 -4.38 -12.82
C THR A 43 -5.04 -4.58 -14.04
N ALA A 44 -4.57 -5.37 -15.01
CA ALA A 44 -5.33 -5.72 -16.22
C ALA A 44 -6.34 -6.87 -16.02
N GLN A 45 -6.36 -7.50 -14.84
CA GLN A 45 -7.24 -8.64 -14.56
C GLN A 45 -8.61 -8.17 -14.08
N GLU A 46 -9.68 -8.73 -14.66
CA GLU A 46 -11.07 -8.46 -14.24
C GLU A 46 -11.37 -8.93 -12.82
N SER A 47 -10.64 -9.94 -12.33
CA SER A 47 -10.77 -10.43 -10.96
C SER A 47 -9.45 -11.01 -10.46
N VAL A 48 -9.10 -10.72 -9.21
CA VAL A 48 -7.91 -11.25 -8.56
C VAL A 48 -8.31 -12.17 -7.40
N VAL A 49 -7.82 -13.41 -7.43
CA VAL A 49 -8.05 -14.39 -6.36
C VAL A 49 -7.13 -14.08 -5.18
N LEU A 50 -7.68 -13.68 -4.03
CA LEU A 50 -6.89 -13.17 -2.89
C LEU A 50 -5.77 -14.11 -2.40
N PRO A 51 -6.00 -15.44 -2.25
CA PRO A 51 -4.90 -16.35 -1.91
C PRO A 51 -3.77 -16.36 -2.94
N HIS A 52 -4.10 -16.23 -4.23
CA HIS A 52 -3.09 -16.15 -5.28
C HIS A 52 -2.32 -14.83 -5.21
N LEU A 53 -3.02 -13.72 -4.95
CA LEU A 53 -2.37 -12.42 -4.73
C LEU A 53 -1.41 -12.44 -3.53
N ALA A 54 -1.81 -13.08 -2.43
CA ALA A 54 -0.96 -13.25 -1.26
C ALA A 54 0.33 -14.02 -1.61
N LEU A 55 0.21 -15.11 -2.38
CA LEU A 55 1.38 -15.88 -2.84
C LEU A 55 2.32 -15.03 -3.71
N LEU A 56 1.77 -14.21 -4.61
CA LEU A 56 2.58 -13.31 -5.43
C LEU A 56 3.26 -12.23 -4.59
N LEU A 57 2.58 -11.64 -3.62
CA LEU A 57 3.16 -10.67 -2.69
C LEU A 57 4.29 -11.29 -1.85
N ASP A 58 4.10 -12.52 -1.36
CA ASP A 58 5.04 -13.21 -0.47
C ASP A 58 6.18 -13.95 -1.20
N GLU A 59 6.16 -14.02 -2.55
CA GLU A 59 7.22 -14.71 -3.31
C GLU A 59 8.65 -14.26 -2.94
N PRO A 60 8.96 -12.95 -2.80
CA PRO A 60 10.29 -12.51 -2.39
C PRO A 60 10.72 -13.04 -1.02
N ILE A 61 9.78 -13.23 -0.10
CA ILE A 61 10.01 -13.81 1.22
C ILE A 61 10.41 -15.29 1.08
N ALA A 62 9.67 -16.05 0.28
CA ALA A 62 9.94 -17.46 0.00
C ALA A 62 11.31 -17.66 -0.65
N LEU A 63 11.69 -16.77 -1.58
CA LEU A 63 12.96 -16.83 -2.30
C LEU A 63 14.15 -16.28 -1.50
N ARG A 64 13.92 -15.63 -0.35
CA ARG A 64 15.00 -15.01 0.44
C ARG A 64 16.03 -16.00 0.94
N LYS A 65 15.60 -17.13 1.53
CA LYS A 65 16.53 -18.14 2.09
C LYS A 65 17.39 -18.75 0.97
N PRO A 66 16.84 -19.21 -0.17
CA PRO A 66 17.66 -19.63 -1.32
C PRO A 66 18.63 -18.56 -1.83
N ARG A 67 18.25 -17.28 -1.84
CA ARG A 67 19.08 -16.19 -2.39
C ARG A 67 20.19 -15.70 -1.46
N THR A 68 19.91 -15.66 -0.16
CA THR A 68 20.77 -14.95 0.82
C THR A 68 21.30 -15.85 1.93
N GLY A 69 20.82 -17.09 2.03
CA GLY A 69 21.11 -17.99 3.14
C GLY A 69 20.33 -17.71 4.43
N HIS A 70 19.52 -16.65 4.49
CA HIS A 70 18.84 -16.20 5.71
C HIS A 70 17.32 -16.32 5.59
N THR A 71 16.65 -16.79 6.66
CA THR A 71 15.18 -16.73 6.79
C THR A 71 14.71 -15.34 7.19
N ALA A 72 13.55 -14.93 6.69
CA ALA A 72 12.94 -13.67 7.10
C ALA A 72 12.30 -13.82 8.50
N SER A 73 12.19 -12.71 9.24
CA SER A 73 11.54 -12.66 10.55
C SER A 73 10.01 -12.82 10.43
N ARG A 74 9.29 -12.78 11.55
CA ARG A 74 7.83 -12.55 11.56
C ARG A 74 7.54 -11.08 11.23
N ARG A 75 6.28 -10.76 10.88
CA ARG A 75 5.78 -9.39 10.58
C ARG A 75 6.34 -8.76 9.30
N LEU A 76 6.24 -9.46 8.19
CA LEU A 76 6.81 -9.07 6.90
C LEU A 76 5.84 -8.32 5.99
N THR A 77 4.56 -8.33 6.33
CA THR A 77 3.55 -7.62 5.56
C THR A 77 3.43 -6.21 6.10
N TRP A 78 3.73 -5.23 5.25
CA TRP A 78 3.53 -3.81 5.45
C TRP A 78 2.12 -3.43 5.01
N HIS A 79 1.45 -2.60 5.81
CA HIS A 79 0.12 -2.12 5.49
C HIS A 79 0.00 -0.64 5.84
N CYS A 80 -0.44 0.17 4.88
CA CYS A 80 -0.77 1.58 5.05
C CYS A 80 -2.23 1.81 4.70
N ALA A 81 -3.02 2.15 5.71
CA ALA A 81 -4.40 2.58 5.54
C ALA A 81 -4.46 4.10 5.48
N ILE A 82 -5.01 4.65 4.40
CA ILE A 82 -5.22 6.08 4.21
C ILE A 82 -6.73 6.33 4.15
N ARG A 83 -7.21 7.33 4.89
CA ARG A 83 -8.62 7.70 4.96
C ARG A 83 -8.78 9.21 4.79
N ASN A 84 -9.55 9.60 3.79
CA ASN A 84 -9.91 10.99 3.55
C ASN A 84 -11.05 11.41 4.49
N THR A 85 -10.82 12.50 5.23
CA THR A 85 -11.73 13.02 6.25
C THR A 85 -12.32 14.39 5.91
N THR A 86 -12.04 14.90 4.72
CA THR A 86 -12.40 16.26 4.29
C THR A 86 -13.82 16.37 3.73
N GLY A 87 -14.36 15.26 3.22
CA GLY A 87 -15.62 15.26 2.46
C GLY A 87 -15.47 15.64 0.99
N VAL A 88 -14.27 16.07 0.55
CA VAL A 88 -13.93 16.23 -0.86
C VAL A 88 -13.69 14.84 -1.45
N GLU A 89 -14.36 14.52 -2.55
CA GLU A 89 -14.14 13.25 -3.24
C GLU A 89 -12.80 13.25 -3.98
N LEU A 90 -12.09 12.12 -3.90
CA LEU A 90 -10.85 11.88 -4.65
C LEU A 90 -11.11 10.79 -5.68
N GLY A 91 -10.71 11.05 -6.93
CA GLY A 91 -10.80 10.11 -8.04
C GLY A 91 -9.67 9.08 -8.01
N ASP A 92 -9.76 8.09 -8.91
CA ASP A 92 -8.73 7.05 -9.01
C ASP A 92 -7.35 7.61 -9.39
N ASP A 93 -7.29 8.68 -10.19
CA ASP A 93 -6.03 9.36 -10.52
C ASP A 93 -5.38 9.99 -9.28
N ASP A 94 -6.17 10.64 -8.40
CA ASP A 94 -5.69 11.19 -7.13
C ASP A 94 -5.18 10.08 -6.20
N TRP A 95 -5.92 8.98 -6.08
CA TRP A 95 -5.50 7.84 -5.26
C TRP A 95 -4.26 7.15 -5.82
N PHE A 96 -4.12 7.10 -7.15
CA PHE A 96 -2.95 6.57 -7.83
C PHE A 96 -1.72 7.43 -7.54
N GLU A 97 -1.82 8.75 -7.69
CA GLU A 97 -0.74 9.68 -7.38
C GLU A 97 -0.30 9.57 -5.92
N LEU A 98 -1.25 9.63 -4.97
CA LEU A 98 -0.98 9.45 -3.55
C LEU A 98 -0.31 8.08 -3.23
N THR A 99 -0.72 7.02 -3.95
CA THR A 99 -0.08 5.70 -3.83
C THR A 99 1.40 5.78 -4.19
N ARG A 100 1.75 6.44 -5.30
CA ARG A 100 3.15 6.59 -5.76
C ARG A 100 3.97 7.39 -4.75
N GLU A 101 3.47 8.52 -4.27
CA GLU A 101 4.17 9.34 -3.27
C GLU A 101 4.46 8.59 -1.97
N VAL A 102 3.48 7.85 -1.46
CA VAL A 102 3.65 7.07 -0.22
C VAL A 102 4.66 5.95 -0.41
N LEU A 103 4.64 5.26 -1.55
CA LEU A 103 5.57 4.15 -1.82
C LEU A 103 7.02 4.61 -1.98
N ASP A 104 7.22 5.76 -2.62
CA ASP A 104 8.54 6.39 -2.73
C ASP A 104 9.06 6.84 -1.36
N ALA A 105 8.27 7.66 -0.65
CA ALA A 105 8.67 8.23 0.64
C ALA A 105 8.96 7.17 1.72
N THR A 106 8.29 6.02 1.65
CA THR A 106 8.45 4.93 2.63
C THR A 106 9.55 3.94 2.27
N GLY A 107 10.12 4.02 1.06
CA GLY A 107 11.15 3.10 0.57
C GLY A 107 10.62 1.70 0.23
N ILE A 108 9.30 1.55 0.02
CA ILE A 108 8.70 0.33 -0.51
C ILE A 108 9.03 0.19 -2.00
N GLU A 109 8.82 1.26 -2.78
CA GLU A 109 9.23 1.36 -4.18
C GLU A 109 9.84 2.75 -4.47
N PRO A 110 11.08 2.99 -4.01
CA PRO A 110 11.78 4.23 -4.30
C PRO A 110 12.23 4.26 -5.76
N ASP A 111 12.16 5.43 -6.42
CA ASP A 111 12.70 5.68 -7.76
C ASP A 111 12.26 4.68 -8.85
N ALA A 112 11.06 4.08 -8.73
CA ALA A 112 10.58 3.01 -9.61
C ALA A 112 11.58 1.83 -9.77
N ASP A 113 12.30 1.50 -8.68
CA ASP A 113 13.30 0.45 -8.66
C ASP A 113 12.69 -0.93 -9.02
N PRO A 114 13.13 -1.59 -10.12
CA PRO A 114 12.54 -2.86 -10.55
C PRO A 114 12.80 -4.00 -9.55
N ALA A 115 13.74 -3.83 -8.63
CA ALA A 115 14.01 -4.78 -7.55
C ALA A 115 13.33 -4.38 -6.22
N ALA A 116 12.45 -3.38 -6.22
CA ALA A 116 11.67 -2.93 -5.06
C ALA A 116 10.80 -4.04 -4.43
N CYS A 117 10.09 -3.70 -3.36
CA CYS A 117 9.09 -4.58 -2.76
C CYS A 117 7.92 -4.81 -3.71
N ARG A 118 7.24 -5.95 -3.56
CA ARG A 118 5.94 -6.16 -4.21
C ARG A 118 4.85 -5.52 -3.36
N TRP A 119 3.95 -4.78 -4.01
CA TRP A 119 2.94 -3.98 -3.34
C TRP A 119 1.66 -3.84 -4.17
N VAL A 120 0.51 -3.75 -3.51
CA VAL A 120 -0.81 -3.53 -4.13
C VAL A 120 -1.52 -2.37 -3.45
N ALA A 121 -2.31 -1.62 -4.22
CA ALA A 121 -3.19 -0.57 -3.76
C ALA A 121 -4.64 -1.00 -3.98
N LEU A 122 -5.38 -1.13 -2.89
CA LEU A 122 -6.75 -1.67 -2.85
C LEU A 122 -7.72 -0.58 -2.46
N ARG A 123 -8.85 -0.56 -3.15
CA ARG A 123 -10.02 0.28 -2.85
C ARG A 123 -11.13 -0.62 -2.34
N ASN A 124 -11.60 -0.37 -1.13
CA ASN A 124 -12.69 -1.11 -0.48
C ASN A 124 -13.78 -0.19 0.12
N GLN A 125 -13.59 1.12 -0.01
CA GLN A 125 -14.49 2.16 0.45
C GLN A 125 -14.22 3.44 -0.36
N ALA A 126 -15.21 4.31 -0.52
CA ALA A 126 -15.09 5.50 -1.37
C ALA A 126 -14.02 6.49 -0.85
N SER A 127 -13.93 6.64 0.47
CA SER A 127 -13.05 7.60 1.14
C SER A 127 -11.70 7.04 1.57
N GLY A 128 -11.29 5.85 1.10
CA GLY A 128 -10.13 5.17 1.65
C GLY A 128 -9.35 4.30 0.67
N LEU A 129 -8.07 4.18 0.95
CA LEU A 129 -7.09 3.42 0.19
C LEU A 129 -6.29 2.56 1.16
N ASP A 130 -6.08 1.29 0.82
CA ASP A 130 -5.22 0.38 1.57
C ASP A 130 -4.06 -0.09 0.69
N ILE A 131 -2.83 0.23 1.09
CA ILE A 131 -1.61 -0.21 0.41
C ILE A 131 -1.01 -1.36 1.20
N VAL A 132 -0.80 -2.50 0.54
CA VAL A 132 -0.22 -3.71 1.14
C VAL A 132 1.07 -4.05 0.41
N ALA A 133 2.14 -4.32 1.14
CA ALA A 133 3.42 -4.70 0.56
C ALA A 133 4.13 -5.76 1.39
N THR A 134 5.07 -6.49 0.80
CA THR A 134 6.02 -7.30 1.55
C THR A 134 7.35 -6.56 1.68
N VAL A 135 7.89 -6.49 2.90
CA VAL A 135 9.09 -5.69 3.21
C VAL A 135 10.40 -6.29 2.70
N ILE A 136 10.32 -7.47 2.07
CA ILE A 136 11.43 -8.10 1.37
C ILE A 136 11.33 -7.72 -0.10
N ARG A 137 12.39 -7.09 -0.59
CA ARG A 137 12.57 -6.68 -1.98
C ARG A 137 12.68 -7.89 -2.90
N GLN A 138 12.43 -7.70 -4.20
CA GLN A 138 12.57 -8.78 -5.19
C GLN A 138 13.99 -9.34 -5.31
N ASP A 139 15.01 -8.55 -4.93
CA ASP A 139 16.41 -9.00 -4.81
C ASP A 139 16.73 -9.78 -3.52
N GLY A 140 15.77 -9.92 -2.60
CA GLY A 140 15.90 -10.63 -1.32
C GLY A 140 16.43 -9.76 -0.17
N ARG A 141 16.80 -8.50 -0.42
CA ARG A 141 17.18 -7.56 0.64
C ARG A 141 15.96 -7.01 1.36
N TRP A 142 16.18 -6.43 2.53
CA TRP A 142 15.13 -5.68 3.24
C TRP A 142 14.94 -4.30 2.60
N ALA A 143 13.70 -3.83 2.51
CA ALA A 143 13.42 -2.43 2.24
C ALA A 143 13.94 -1.53 3.38
N ARG A 144 14.27 -0.28 3.03
CA ARG A 144 14.80 0.71 3.98
C ARG A 144 13.65 1.43 4.69
N LEU A 145 13.05 0.77 5.67
CA LEU A 145 11.79 1.19 6.30
C LEU A 145 11.95 2.04 7.58
N HIS A 146 13.07 2.73 7.73
CA HIS A 146 13.28 3.58 8.89
C HIS A 146 12.31 4.77 8.86
N ASN A 147 11.55 4.98 9.93
CA ASN A 147 10.53 6.03 10.04
C ASN A 147 9.44 6.00 8.95
N ASP A 148 9.16 4.82 8.37
CA ASP A 148 8.14 4.67 7.32
C ASP A 148 6.77 5.25 7.69
N ALA A 149 6.31 5.06 8.92
CA ALA A 149 5.05 5.62 9.40
C ALA A 149 5.05 7.15 9.49
N TYR A 150 6.21 7.78 9.69
CA TYR A 150 6.36 9.23 9.64
C TYR A 150 6.37 9.71 8.18
N PHE A 151 7.14 9.06 7.31
CA PHE A 151 7.23 9.43 5.91
C PHE A 151 5.91 9.23 5.15
N ALA A 152 5.16 8.16 5.43
CA ALA A 152 3.82 7.96 4.86
C ALA A 152 2.86 9.09 5.25
N ARG A 153 2.90 9.54 6.51
CA ARG A 153 2.08 10.68 6.98
C ARG A 153 2.53 12.00 6.36
N ALA A 154 3.83 12.19 6.18
CA ALA A 154 4.36 13.38 5.53
C ALA A 154 3.93 13.44 4.04
N ALA A 155 4.01 12.32 3.31
CA ALA A 155 3.51 12.23 1.94
C ALA A 155 2.00 12.56 1.88
N CYS A 156 1.18 11.95 2.74
CA CYS A 156 -0.25 12.29 2.81
C CYS A 156 -0.53 13.77 3.15
N ALA A 157 0.33 14.40 3.97
CA ALA A 157 0.18 15.81 4.31
C ALA A 157 0.57 16.72 3.14
N ASN A 158 1.64 16.39 2.42
CA ASN A 158 2.07 17.13 1.23
C ASN A 158 1.02 17.03 0.12
N PHE A 159 0.57 15.82 -0.20
CA PHE A 159 -0.52 15.59 -1.17
C PHE A 159 -1.77 16.40 -0.80
N ALA A 160 -2.16 16.40 0.48
CA ALA A 160 -3.31 17.16 0.93
C ALA A 160 -3.15 18.68 0.73
N TYR A 161 -1.94 19.21 0.93
CA TYR A 161 -1.63 20.62 0.68
C TYR A 161 -1.66 20.94 -0.82
N ASP A 162 -1.02 20.11 -1.65
CA ASP A 162 -0.91 20.32 -3.09
C ASP A 162 -2.28 20.25 -3.79
N HIS A 163 -3.20 19.42 -3.27
CA HIS A 163 -4.58 19.31 -3.77
C HIS A 163 -5.58 20.21 -3.02
N GLY A 164 -5.13 21.08 -2.11
CA GLY A 164 -5.97 22.03 -1.38
C GLY A 164 -6.99 21.41 -0.42
N LEU A 165 -6.76 20.17 0.02
CA LEU A 165 -7.61 19.41 0.95
C LEU A 165 -7.53 19.94 2.38
N ASP A 166 -6.55 20.78 2.68
CA ASP A 166 -6.32 21.42 3.97
C ASP A 166 -6.82 22.88 4.03
N ALA A 167 -7.41 23.39 2.94
CA ALA A 167 -7.98 24.73 2.87
C ALA A 167 -9.38 24.79 3.52
N PRO A 168 -9.75 25.90 4.20
CA PRO A 168 -11.12 26.09 4.67
C PRO A 168 -12.04 26.26 3.46
N GLY A 169 -13.05 25.38 3.35
CA GLY A 169 -14.14 25.50 2.38
C GLY A 169 -15.08 26.66 2.66
#